data_AF-T1AG94-F1
#
_entry.id   AF-T1AG94-F1
#
_cell.length_a   1.000
_cell.length_b   1.000
_cell.length_c   1.000
_cell.angle_alpha   90.00
_cell.angle_beta   90.00
_cell.angle_gamma   90.00
#
_symmetry.space_group_name_H-M   'P 1'
#
loop_
_entity.id
_entity.type
_entity.pdbx_description
1 polymer ?
#
loop_
_entity_poly.entity_id
_entity_poly.type
_entity_poly.pdbx_seq_one_letter_code
_entity_poly.pdbx_strand_id
1 'polypeptide(L)'
;WKKIAEEAAEAVNNGSKGVIITHGTDTMHYTASALSFMLHNLNAPVVLTGAQRSSDRGSSDAFMNLICAAYAAGHSDIAEVVVCMHADSSDNECVLIRGTKARKMHTSRRDAFKAINNSAIAYVSRKGEIKYVSAYKKQEESKGKAVAKTAFEPKVELLYIHPDSSPDILEFLISKGYKGVILAGTGLGHMP
;
A
#
# COMPACT_ATOMS: atom_id res chain seq x y z
N TRP A 1 -11.43 -2.16 -4.63
CA TRP A 1 -10.84 -2.52 -3.32
C TRP A 1 -11.59 -3.63 -2.60
N LYS A 2 -12.92 -3.53 -2.40
CA LYS A 2 -13.74 -4.55 -1.71
C LYS A 2 -13.46 -5.98 -2.21
N LYS A 3 -13.62 -6.21 -3.52
CA LYS A 3 -13.31 -7.49 -4.17
C LYS A 3 -11.88 -7.96 -3.89
N ILE A 4 -10.88 -7.08 -3.96
CA ILE A 4 -9.49 -7.45 -3.68
C ILE A 4 -9.31 -7.90 -2.23
N ALA A 5 -9.97 -7.24 -1.27
CA ALA A 5 -9.92 -7.64 0.13
C ALA A 5 -10.59 -9.00 0.37
N GLU A 6 -11.74 -9.24 -0.25
CA GLU A 6 -12.47 -10.51 -0.15
C GLU A 6 -11.63 -11.67 -0.69
N GLU A 7 -11.08 -11.53 -1.90
CA GLU A 7 -10.23 -12.54 -2.55
C GLU A 7 -8.93 -12.78 -1.77
N ALA A 8 -8.30 -11.72 -1.24
CA ALA A 8 -7.10 -11.87 -0.43
C ALA A 8 -7.39 -12.61 0.89
N ALA A 9 -8.49 -12.28 1.58
CA ALA A 9 -8.89 -12.98 2.79
C ALA A 9 -9.24 -14.45 2.52
N GLU A 10 -9.93 -14.73 1.42
CA GLU A 10 -10.24 -16.08 0.99
C GLU A 10 -8.97 -16.89 0.70
N ALA A 11 -8.05 -16.35 -0.11
CA ALA A 11 -6.78 -17.02 -0.43
C ALA A 11 -5.96 -17.34 0.83
N VAL A 12 -5.86 -16.39 1.77
CA VAL A 12 -5.18 -16.61 3.05
C VAL A 12 -5.87 -17.70 3.87
N ASN A 13 -7.20 -17.64 3.99
CA ASN A 13 -7.97 -18.63 4.74
C ASN A 13 -7.95 -20.03 4.12
N ASN A 14 -7.73 -20.13 2.81
CA ASN A 14 -7.54 -21.38 2.06
C ASN A 14 -6.10 -21.92 2.15
N GLY A 15 -5.24 -21.32 2.99
CA GLY A 15 -3.91 -21.85 3.30
C GLY A 15 -2.77 -21.26 2.48
N SER A 16 -3.00 -20.15 1.76
CA SER A 16 -1.90 -19.43 1.10
C SER A 16 -0.93 -18.87 2.14
N LYS A 17 0.37 -19.12 1.97
CA LYS A 17 1.42 -18.57 2.86
C LYS A 17 1.49 -17.04 2.84
N GLY A 18 1.02 -16.44 1.75
CA GLY A 18 0.93 -15.00 1.52
C GLY A 18 0.23 -14.75 0.19
N VAL A 19 -0.18 -13.51 -0.05
CA VAL A 19 -0.87 -13.09 -1.27
C VAL A 19 -0.05 -12.00 -1.95
N ILE A 20 0.15 -12.12 -3.26
CA ILE A 20 0.75 -11.07 -4.08
C ILE A 20 -0.35 -10.44 -4.93
N ILE A 21 -0.46 -9.11 -4.88
CA ILE A 21 -1.40 -8.35 -5.70
C ILE A 21 -0.58 -7.50 -6.67
N THR A 22 -0.61 -7.88 -7.95
CA THR A 22 -0.05 -7.04 -9.01
C THR A 22 -1.00 -5.86 -9.26
N HIS A 23 -0.46 -4.64 -9.23
CA HIS A 23 -1.27 -3.42 -9.29
C HIS A 23 -0.57 -2.32 -10.09
N GLY A 24 -1.35 -1.45 -10.74
CA GLY A 24 -0.83 -0.23 -11.37
C GLY A 24 -0.25 0.73 -10.32
N THR A 25 0.88 1.37 -10.64
CA THR A 25 1.66 2.12 -9.64
C THR A 25 1.00 3.42 -9.18
N ASP A 26 0.19 4.06 -10.02
CA ASP A 26 -0.36 5.39 -9.73
C ASP A 26 -1.27 5.41 -8.49
N THR A 27 -2.09 4.39 -8.31
CA THR A 27 -3.05 4.30 -7.22
C THR A 27 -2.75 3.17 -6.22
N MET A 28 -1.62 2.49 -6.36
CA MET A 28 -1.24 1.34 -5.52
C MET A 28 -1.23 1.69 -4.03
N HIS A 29 -0.76 2.88 -3.65
CA HIS A 29 -0.70 3.30 -2.24
C HIS A 29 -2.09 3.61 -1.64
N TYR A 30 -3.05 4.05 -2.46
CA TYR A 30 -4.47 4.13 -2.06
C TYR A 30 -5.04 2.73 -1.83
N THR A 31 -4.83 1.80 -2.77
CA THR A 31 -5.27 0.41 -2.63
C THR A 31 -4.64 -0.25 -1.40
N ALA A 32 -3.33 -0.08 -1.18
CA ALA A 32 -2.64 -0.63 -0.02
C ALA A 32 -3.22 -0.12 1.30
N SER A 33 -3.53 1.18 1.38
CA SER A 33 -4.19 1.79 2.54
C SER A 33 -5.61 1.23 2.75
N ALA A 34 -6.42 1.16 1.69
CA ALA A 34 -7.78 0.61 1.76
C ALA A 34 -7.77 -0.84 2.25
N LEU A 35 -6.89 -1.68 1.70
CA LEU A 35 -6.76 -3.08 2.11
C LEU A 35 -6.28 -3.21 3.55
N SER A 36 -5.39 -2.33 4.03
CA SER A 36 -4.91 -2.34 5.42
C SER A 36 -6.05 -2.13 6.42
N PHE A 37 -7.08 -1.34 6.07
CA PHE A 37 -8.27 -1.16 6.90
C PHE A 37 -9.34 -2.25 6.68
N MET A 38 -9.45 -2.77 5.46
CA MET A 38 -10.45 -3.81 5.15
C MET A 38 -10.06 -5.19 5.67
N LEU A 39 -8.77 -5.52 5.75
CA LEU A 39 -8.28 -6.84 6.14
C LEU A 39 -7.97 -6.90 7.65
N HIS A 40 -8.91 -7.45 8.40
CA HIS A 40 -8.77 -7.69 9.84
C HIS A 40 -8.22 -9.08 10.12
N ASN A 41 -7.55 -9.24 11.27
CA ASN A 41 -6.96 -10.51 11.73
C ASN A 41 -6.08 -11.19 10.68
N LEU A 42 -5.51 -10.40 9.77
CA LEU A 42 -4.61 -10.90 8.75
C LEU A 42 -3.45 -11.60 9.44
N ASN A 43 -3.19 -12.84 9.02
CA ASN A 43 -2.21 -13.78 9.58
C ASN A 43 -1.24 -14.31 8.50
N ALA A 44 -1.11 -13.57 7.40
CA ALA A 44 -0.21 -13.82 6.29
C ALA A 44 0.10 -12.48 5.58
N PRO A 45 1.25 -12.34 4.90
CA PRO A 45 1.59 -11.11 4.19
C PRO A 45 0.69 -10.91 2.97
N VAL A 46 0.21 -9.68 2.79
CA VAL A 46 -0.48 -9.25 1.56
C VAL A 46 0.38 -8.19 0.89
N VAL A 47 1.07 -8.59 -0.18
CA VAL A 47 2.12 -7.79 -0.83
C VAL A 47 1.61 -7.19 -2.13
N LEU A 48 1.44 -5.88 -2.17
CA LEU A 48 1.21 -5.16 -3.41
C LEU A 48 2.53 -4.91 -4.12
N THR A 49 2.56 -5.14 -5.42
CA THR A 49 3.73 -4.86 -6.25
C THR A 49 3.32 -4.46 -7.66
N GLY A 50 4.26 -3.94 -8.45
CA GLY A 50 4.03 -3.48 -9.81
C GLY A 50 5.33 -3.17 -10.52
N ALA A 51 5.27 -2.34 -11.55
CA ALA A 51 6.45 -1.90 -12.29
C ALA A 51 6.30 -0.45 -12.75
N GLN A 52 7.37 0.32 -12.69
CA GLN A 52 7.42 1.68 -13.26
C GLN A 52 7.76 1.63 -14.75
N ARG A 53 8.55 0.64 -15.16
CA ARG A 53 8.86 0.37 -16.57
C ARG A 53 8.04 -0.83 -17.02
N SER A 54 7.37 -0.66 -18.16
CA SER A 54 6.55 -1.70 -18.77
C SER A 54 7.29 -3.05 -18.88
N SER A 55 6.58 -4.13 -18.60
CA SER A 55 7.14 -5.49 -18.43
C SER A 55 7.69 -6.12 -19.70
N ASP A 56 7.29 -5.61 -20.87
CA ASP A 56 7.78 -6.00 -22.19
C ASP A 56 9.19 -5.46 -22.50
N ARG A 57 9.72 -4.55 -21.67
CA ARG A 57 11.06 -3.98 -21.86
C ARG A 57 12.12 -4.83 -21.16
N GLY A 58 13.26 -5.05 -21.83
CA GLY A 58 14.40 -5.75 -21.23
C GLY A 58 14.99 -5.07 -19.98
N SER A 59 14.69 -3.78 -19.77
CA SER A 59 15.07 -3.03 -18.56
C SER A 59 13.93 -2.86 -17.55
N SER A 60 12.89 -3.70 -17.62
CA SER A 60 11.76 -3.63 -16.69
C SER A 60 12.16 -3.98 -15.26
N ASP A 61 11.62 -3.24 -14.30
CA ASP A 61 11.68 -3.54 -12.87
C ASP A 61 10.66 -4.61 -12.43
N ALA A 62 9.72 -5.00 -13.30
CA ALA A 62 8.64 -5.94 -13.00
C ALA A 62 9.14 -7.28 -12.44
N PHE A 63 10.16 -7.86 -13.07
CA PHE A 63 10.68 -9.18 -12.70
C PHE A 63 11.25 -9.18 -11.30
N MET A 64 12.11 -8.20 -11.00
CA MET A 64 12.73 -8.10 -9.68
C MET A 64 11.72 -7.73 -8.59
N ASN A 65 10.79 -6.79 -8.88
CA ASN A 65 9.72 -6.45 -7.95
C ASN A 65 8.87 -7.68 -7.60
N LEU A 66 8.51 -8.49 -8.60
CA LEU A 66 7.74 -9.71 -8.40
C LEU A 66 8.52 -10.79 -7.64
N ILE A 67 9.81 -10.98 -7.95
CA ILE A 67 10.69 -11.91 -7.21
C ILE A 67 10.76 -11.52 -5.74
N CYS A 68 11.02 -10.24 -5.43
CA CYS A 68 11.11 -9.77 -4.05
C CYS A 68 9.76 -9.87 -3.33
N ALA A 69 8.65 -9.56 -4.03
CA ALA A 69 7.31 -9.73 -3.49
C ALA A 69 6.99 -11.20 -3.20
N ALA A 70 7.45 -12.14 -4.02
CA ALA A 70 7.30 -13.57 -3.79
C ALA A 70 8.12 -14.07 -2.58
N TYR A 71 9.35 -13.57 -2.41
CA TYR A 71 10.12 -13.85 -1.20
C TYR A 71 9.41 -13.32 0.05
N ALA A 72 8.95 -12.06 0.01
CA ALA A 72 8.18 -11.48 1.10
C ALA A 72 6.91 -12.29 1.40
N ALA A 73 6.13 -12.64 0.39
CA ALA A 73 4.88 -13.38 0.57
C ALA A 73 5.08 -14.83 1.06
N GLY A 74 6.15 -15.49 0.61
CA GLY A 74 6.39 -16.91 0.91
C GLY A 74 7.26 -17.20 2.13
N HIS A 75 8.08 -16.24 2.55
CA HIS A 75 9.15 -16.47 3.54
C HIS A 75 9.21 -15.44 4.68
N SER A 76 8.41 -14.37 4.63
CA SER A 76 8.27 -13.47 5.79
C SER A 76 7.18 -13.96 6.75
N ASP A 77 7.30 -13.55 8.00
CA ASP A 77 6.27 -13.69 9.04
C ASP A 77 5.47 -12.38 9.20
N ILE A 78 5.51 -11.48 8.22
CA ILE A 78 4.72 -10.24 8.22
C ILE A 78 3.23 -10.59 8.10
N ALA A 79 2.40 -9.98 8.94
CA ALA A 79 0.94 -10.15 8.95
C ALA A 79 0.22 -8.82 8.68
N GLU A 80 0.74 -8.07 7.70
CA GLU A 80 0.28 -6.76 7.28
C GLU A 80 0.11 -6.70 5.76
N VAL A 81 -0.62 -5.67 5.30
CA VAL A 81 -0.60 -5.26 3.90
C VAL A 81 0.64 -4.39 3.67
N VAL A 82 1.47 -4.74 2.70
CA VAL A 82 2.73 -4.05 2.38
C VAL A 82 2.85 -3.74 0.89
N VAL A 83 3.62 -2.72 0.55
CA VAL A 83 4.05 -2.41 -0.82
C VAL A 83 5.49 -2.86 -0.99
N CYS A 84 5.76 -3.67 -2.02
CA CYS A 84 7.09 -4.12 -2.42
C CYS A 84 7.46 -3.53 -3.77
N MET A 85 8.42 -2.60 -3.78
CA MET A 85 8.96 -1.94 -4.98
C MET A 85 10.48 -1.76 -4.81
N HIS A 86 11.20 -1.38 -5.86
CA HIS A 86 12.64 -1.08 -5.76
C HIS A 86 12.96 -0.07 -4.65
N ALA A 87 14.05 -0.33 -3.91
CA ALA A 87 14.53 0.58 -2.87
C ALA A 87 15.24 1.81 -3.45
N ASP A 88 16.02 1.59 -4.52
CA ASP A 88 16.78 2.59 -5.24
C ASP A 88 16.73 2.34 -6.77
N SER A 89 17.58 3.01 -7.55
CA SER A 89 17.60 2.87 -9.01
C SER A 89 18.27 1.57 -9.52
N SER A 90 18.95 0.83 -8.64
CA SER A 90 19.69 -0.39 -8.95
C SER A 90 18.83 -1.65 -8.84
N ASP A 91 19.28 -2.75 -9.45
CA ASP A 91 18.60 -4.04 -9.39
C ASP A 91 19.08 -4.91 -8.20
N ASN A 92 19.39 -4.29 -7.05
CA ASN A 92 19.96 -4.95 -5.88
C ASN A 92 18.90 -5.45 -4.89
N GLU A 93 18.02 -4.55 -4.43
CA GLU A 93 16.99 -4.84 -3.44
C GLU A 93 15.69 -4.06 -3.66
N CYS A 94 14.60 -4.65 -3.17
CA CYS A 94 13.31 -3.99 -3.01
C CYS A 94 13.09 -3.58 -1.55
N VAL A 95 12.27 -2.56 -1.35
CA VAL A 95 11.82 -2.11 -0.04
C VAL A 95 10.40 -2.61 0.23
N LEU A 96 10.15 -3.11 1.44
CA LEU A 96 8.81 -3.40 1.96
C LEU A 96 8.34 -2.24 2.82
N ILE A 97 7.27 -1.58 2.37
CA ILE A 97 6.69 -0.41 3.05
C ILE A 97 5.31 -0.80 3.58
N ARG A 98 5.01 -0.46 4.84
CA ARG A 98 3.66 -0.61 5.41
C ARG A 98 2.61 0.07 4.52
N GLY A 99 1.52 -0.62 4.18
CA GLY A 99 0.55 -0.16 3.19
C GLY A 99 -0.02 1.24 3.45
N THR A 100 -0.31 1.58 4.71
CA THR A 100 -0.81 2.89 5.16
C THR A 100 0.25 3.99 5.24
N LYS A 101 1.52 3.66 4.98
CA LYS A 101 2.66 4.59 5.03
C LYS A 101 3.39 4.70 3.68
N ALA A 102 2.92 4.01 2.65
CA ALA A 102 3.49 4.11 1.31
C ALA A 102 2.92 5.33 0.56
N ARG A 103 3.77 6.03 -0.20
CA ARG A 103 3.35 7.03 -1.18
C ARG A 103 4.22 6.97 -2.42
N LYS A 104 3.62 7.09 -3.60
CA LYS A 104 4.36 7.31 -4.85
C LYS A 104 4.84 8.75 -4.88
N MET A 105 6.15 8.96 -4.68
CA MET A 105 6.83 10.25 -4.58
C MET A 105 7.52 10.67 -5.88
N HIS A 106 7.61 9.79 -6.86
CA HIS A 106 8.17 10.10 -8.17
C HIS A 106 7.31 9.54 -9.30
N THR A 107 7.27 10.23 -10.43
CA THR A 107 6.41 9.89 -11.58
C THR A 107 6.92 8.67 -12.36
N SER A 108 8.23 8.51 -12.53
CA SER A 108 8.83 7.46 -13.39
C SER A 108 10.00 6.63 -12.82
N ARG A 109 10.64 7.04 -11.73
CA ARG A 109 11.81 6.32 -11.17
C ARG A 109 11.38 4.98 -10.58
N ARG A 110 12.25 3.96 -10.65
CA ARG A 110 12.00 2.63 -10.05
C ARG A 110 11.77 2.73 -8.54
N ASP A 111 12.53 3.59 -7.87
CA ASP A 111 12.40 3.90 -6.43
C ASP A 111 11.33 4.95 -6.10
N ALA A 112 10.25 4.99 -6.90
CA ALA A 112 9.20 5.98 -6.75
C ALA A 112 8.44 5.88 -5.43
N PHE A 113 8.34 4.70 -4.81
CA PHE A 113 7.60 4.53 -3.56
C PHE A 113 8.50 4.77 -2.35
N LYS A 114 8.04 5.62 -1.43
CA LYS A 114 8.75 5.92 -0.18
C LYS A 114 7.83 5.71 1.02
N ALA A 115 8.43 5.36 2.15
CA ALA A 115 7.76 5.35 3.45
C ALA A 115 7.64 6.79 3.97
N ILE A 116 6.42 7.25 4.27
CA ILE A 116 6.14 8.60 4.74
C ILE A 116 5.83 8.56 6.23
N ASN A 117 6.49 9.42 7.02
CA ASN A 117 6.34 9.52 8.47
C ASN A 117 6.54 8.17 9.19
N ASN A 118 7.34 7.27 8.61
CA ASN A 118 7.70 5.97 9.16
C ASN A 118 8.94 5.41 8.44
N SER A 119 9.58 4.42 9.03
CA SER A 119 10.62 3.63 8.38
C SER A 119 10.00 2.54 7.49
N ALA A 120 10.76 2.03 6.53
CA ALA A 120 10.41 0.78 5.85
C ALA A 120 10.34 -0.38 6.86
N ILE A 121 9.58 -1.44 6.54
CA ILE A 121 9.55 -2.67 7.36
C ILE A 121 10.83 -3.47 7.15
N ALA A 122 11.20 -3.69 5.89
CA ALA A 122 12.34 -4.50 5.52
C ALA A 122 12.87 -4.14 4.12
N TYR A 123 14.05 -4.66 3.81
CA TYR A 123 14.61 -4.73 2.47
C TYR A 123 14.71 -6.20 2.05
N VAL A 124 14.41 -6.49 0.78
CA VAL A 124 14.43 -7.82 0.21
C VAL A 124 15.39 -7.83 -0.97
N SER A 125 16.47 -8.60 -0.87
CA SER A 125 17.43 -8.72 -1.97
C SER A 125 16.86 -9.60 -3.08
N ARG A 126 17.40 -9.46 -4.30
CA ARG A 126 17.05 -10.35 -5.43
C ARG A 126 17.30 -11.84 -5.13
N LYS A 127 18.20 -12.15 -4.19
CA LYS A 127 18.52 -13.51 -3.74
C LYS A 127 17.57 -14.04 -2.65
N GLY A 128 16.63 -13.21 -2.17
CA GLY A 128 15.63 -13.59 -1.18
C GLY A 128 16.03 -13.34 0.27
N GLU A 129 17.13 -12.63 0.52
CA GLU A 129 17.49 -12.21 1.88
C GLU A 129 16.54 -11.09 2.33
N ILE A 130 15.85 -11.30 3.46
CA ILE A 130 14.94 -10.31 4.05
C ILE A 130 15.60 -9.68 5.28
N LYS A 131 15.93 -8.39 5.18
CA LYS A 131 16.52 -7.60 6.27
C LYS A 131 15.45 -6.68 6.87
N TYR A 132 14.92 -7.05 8.03
CA TYR A 132 13.98 -6.23 8.80
C TYR A 132 14.70 -5.04 9.44
N VAL A 133 14.08 -3.86 9.38
CA VAL A 133 14.66 -2.60 9.89
C VAL A 133 13.70 -1.81 10.79
N SER A 134 12.44 -2.23 10.91
CA SER A 134 11.49 -1.66 11.86
C SER A 134 10.50 -2.71 12.35
N ALA A 135 9.69 -2.35 13.35
CA ALA A 135 8.66 -3.22 13.91
C ALA A 135 7.49 -3.40 12.93
N TYR A 136 6.96 -4.62 12.92
CA TYR A 136 5.79 -5.04 12.15
C TYR A 136 4.98 -6.05 12.96
N LYS A 137 3.72 -6.23 12.57
CA LYS A 137 2.86 -7.26 13.13
C LYS A 137 3.25 -8.63 12.58
N LYS A 138 3.55 -9.57 13.47
CA LYS A 138 3.88 -10.95 13.09
C LYS A 138 2.64 -11.83 12.94
N GLN A 139 2.79 -12.92 12.19
CA GLN A 139 1.72 -13.92 12.00
C GLN A 139 1.24 -14.51 13.33
N GLU A 140 2.16 -14.80 14.26
CA GLU A 140 1.85 -15.36 15.59
C GLU A 140 0.97 -14.45 16.47
N GLU A 141 0.98 -13.14 16.23
CA GLU A 141 0.17 -12.17 16.98
C GLU A 141 -1.30 -12.16 16.51
N SER A 142 -1.60 -12.84 15.40
CA SER A 142 -2.91 -12.79 14.75
C SER A 142 -3.87 -13.80 15.36
N LYS A 143 -5.03 -13.31 15.82
CA LYS A 143 -6.05 -14.12 16.49
C LYS A 143 -7.15 -14.52 15.52
N GLY A 144 -6.97 -15.67 14.87
CA GLY A 144 -8.01 -16.31 14.04
C GLY A 144 -7.83 -16.12 12.54
N LYS A 145 -8.92 -16.31 11.80
CA LYS A 145 -8.98 -16.22 10.34
C LYS A 145 -8.98 -14.77 9.87
N ALA A 146 -8.42 -14.54 8.67
CA ALA A 146 -8.49 -13.23 8.03
C ALA A 146 -9.96 -12.88 7.71
N VAL A 147 -10.35 -11.64 7.96
CA VAL A 147 -11.73 -11.15 7.73
C VAL A 147 -11.69 -9.89 6.88
N ALA A 148 -12.40 -9.93 5.75
CA ALA A 148 -12.61 -8.75 4.92
C ALA A 148 -13.82 -7.96 5.43
N LYS A 149 -13.58 -6.80 6.03
CA LYS A 149 -14.61 -5.80 6.40
C LYS A 149 -14.69 -4.74 5.31
N THR A 150 -15.59 -4.93 4.35
CA THR A 150 -15.64 -4.14 3.11
C THR A 150 -16.65 -3.00 3.12
N ALA A 151 -17.26 -2.70 4.29
CA ALA A 151 -18.07 -1.51 4.47
C ALA A 151 -17.22 -0.25 4.17
N PHE A 152 -17.71 0.59 3.26
CA PHE A 152 -17.00 1.76 2.76
C PHE A 152 -18.03 2.78 2.29
N GLU A 153 -17.90 4.02 2.78
CA GLU A 153 -18.72 5.16 2.35
C GLU A 153 -18.06 5.81 1.12
N PRO A 154 -18.67 5.72 -0.08
CA PRO A 154 -18.06 6.25 -1.30
C PRO A 154 -18.11 7.78 -1.38
N LYS A 155 -19.00 8.46 -0.65
CA LYS A 155 -19.11 9.92 -0.69
C LYS A 155 -18.17 10.60 0.30
N VAL A 156 -16.87 10.40 0.11
CA VAL A 156 -15.79 11.08 0.84
C VAL A 156 -14.88 11.77 -0.15
N GLU A 157 -14.55 13.04 0.10
CA GLU A 157 -13.70 13.84 -0.79
C GLU A 157 -12.34 14.15 -0.17
N LEU A 158 -11.29 14.27 -1.00
CA LEU A 158 -9.99 14.82 -0.59
C LEU A 158 -9.85 16.22 -1.20
N LEU A 159 -9.92 17.24 -0.37
CA LEU A 159 -9.80 18.63 -0.79
C LEU A 159 -8.42 19.18 -0.41
N TYR A 160 -7.63 19.55 -1.43
CA TYR A 160 -6.37 20.27 -1.23
C TYR A 160 -6.63 21.74 -0.99
N ILE A 161 -6.19 22.23 0.15
CA ILE A 161 -6.29 23.63 0.51
C ILE A 161 -5.10 24.39 -0.08
N HIS A 162 -5.37 25.53 -0.68
CA HIS A 162 -4.41 26.46 -1.24
C HIS A 162 -4.80 27.90 -0.87
N PRO A 163 -3.92 28.89 -1.07
CA PRO A 163 -4.30 30.29 -0.89
C PRO A 163 -5.54 30.61 -1.71
N ASP A 164 -6.50 31.31 -1.10
CA ASP A 164 -7.78 31.70 -1.71
C ASP A 164 -8.72 30.52 -2.08
N SER A 165 -8.58 29.36 -1.41
CA SER A 165 -9.59 28.30 -1.52
C SER A 165 -10.95 28.80 -1.01
N SER A 166 -11.95 28.83 -1.90
CA SER A 166 -13.31 29.28 -1.56
C SER A 166 -14.04 28.28 -0.65
N PRO A 167 -14.76 28.75 0.39
CA PRO A 167 -15.64 27.91 1.19
C PRO A 167 -16.79 27.31 0.38
N ASP A 168 -17.16 27.90 -0.77
CA ASP A 168 -18.25 27.42 -1.63
C ASP A 168 -18.04 25.98 -2.10
N ILE A 169 -16.78 25.55 -2.26
CA ILE A 169 -16.46 24.17 -2.63
C ILE A 169 -16.91 23.20 -1.52
N LEU A 170 -16.68 23.57 -0.26
CA LEU A 170 -17.11 22.77 0.88
C LEU A 170 -18.64 22.76 1.01
N GLU A 171 -19.28 23.92 0.86
CA GLU A 171 -20.73 24.03 0.83
C GLU A 171 -21.36 23.19 -0.29
N PHE A 172 -20.73 23.19 -1.47
CA PHE A 172 -21.14 22.34 -2.58
C PHE A 172 -21.08 20.86 -2.21
N LEU A 173 -19.98 20.38 -1.62
CA LEU A 173 -19.85 18.98 -1.20
C LEU A 173 -20.93 18.60 -0.17
N ILE A 174 -21.20 19.47 0.80
CA ILE A 174 -22.29 19.30 1.78
C ILE A 174 -23.64 19.20 1.07
N SER A 175 -23.93 20.14 0.15
CA SER A 175 -25.19 20.16 -0.61
C SER A 175 -25.40 18.90 -1.47
N LYS A 176 -24.31 18.27 -1.95
CA LYS A 176 -24.34 17.00 -2.69
C LYS A 176 -24.41 15.76 -1.78
N GLY A 177 -24.47 15.97 -0.47
CA GLY A 177 -24.61 14.93 0.54
C GLY A 177 -23.36 14.08 0.72
N TYR A 178 -22.17 14.68 0.53
CA TYR A 178 -20.94 14.04 0.97
C TYR A 178 -20.96 13.78 2.48
N LYS A 179 -20.38 12.65 2.90
CA LYS A 179 -20.40 12.17 4.28
C LYS A 179 -19.11 12.46 5.04
N GLY A 180 -18.04 12.78 4.33
CA GLY A 180 -16.77 13.20 4.91
C GLY A 180 -15.94 13.98 3.91
N VAL A 181 -15.08 14.84 4.42
CA VAL A 181 -14.09 15.58 3.64
C VAL A 181 -12.75 15.51 4.37
N ILE A 182 -11.71 15.10 3.66
CA ILE A 182 -10.33 15.11 4.12
C ILE A 182 -9.72 16.40 3.60
N LEU A 183 -9.37 17.32 4.50
CA LEU A 183 -8.70 18.56 4.15
C LEU A 183 -7.18 18.35 4.16
N ALA A 184 -6.56 18.37 2.98
CA ALA A 184 -5.12 18.48 2.86
C ALA A 184 -4.72 19.95 3.06
N GLY A 185 -4.64 20.34 4.33
CA GLY A 185 -4.28 21.68 4.78
C GLY A 185 -2.80 22.04 4.52
N THR A 186 -2.44 23.25 4.90
CA THR A 186 -1.07 23.76 4.78
C THR A 186 -0.25 23.49 6.05
N GLY A 187 1.07 23.33 5.91
CA GLY A 187 2.01 23.24 7.03
C GLY A 187 1.61 22.21 8.10
N LEU A 188 1.30 22.71 9.30
CA LEU A 188 0.90 21.90 10.47
C LEU A 188 -0.59 21.52 10.49
N GLY A 189 -1.33 21.77 9.40
CA GLY A 189 -2.77 21.49 9.29
C GLY A 189 -3.65 22.74 9.32
N HIS A 190 -3.17 23.86 8.77
CA HIS A 190 -3.93 25.12 8.72
C HIS A 190 -4.78 25.24 7.44
N MET A 191 -5.85 26.03 7.54
CA MET A 191 -6.72 26.44 6.44
C MET A 191 -6.98 27.96 6.56
N PRO A 192 -7.07 28.72 5.44
CA PRO A 192 -7.49 30.11 5.45
C PRO A 192 -8.87 30.35 6.08
#